data_AF-A0A3L6EL26-F1
#
_entry.id   AF-A0A3L6EL26-F1
#
_cell.length_a   1.000
_cell.length_b   1.000
_cell.length_c   1.000
_cell.angle_alpha   90.00
_cell.angle_beta   90.00
_cell.angle_gamma   90.00
#
_symmetry.space_group_name_H-M   'P 1'
#
loop_
_entity.id
_entity.type
_entity.pdbx_description
1 polymer ?
#
loop_
_entity_poly.entity_id
_entity_poly.type
_entity_poly.pdbx_seq_one_letter_code
_entity_poly.pdbx_strand_id
1 'polypeptide(L)'
;MASSSCVRLHHLPSTSRRSSAPGAPTNLQFRAASCRWRRRVLVPGAASPPLRLCATGSPQPPLGSDSNAPLSRGTREEGEEVEEQRQPPPPLRLKIAVVGFGNFGQFLARTLVAQGHTVLAHSRSDHSAAAAAMGARFFPDAHDLCECHPDVVVLATSILSAESVVRSLPLHRLRRDTLFVDVLSVKEFPKRLLLGALPEEMDIICTHPMFGPESAPSGWTGLPFVFDRVRVGDSCPARRARAEAFLGVFAREGCRMVEMSCAEHDAHAAETQFLTHTVGRMLAALELRATPVDTRGYETLLRLVDNTCRDSFDLYNALFMYNDNSTELLHRLDWALGAVKRRLFDGLHGVLRRQLFGVEDGEGPAERTELLAVVPGGGPPDTDDQGGDGRDGDGDGDESGEQKND
;
A
#
# COMPACT_ATOMS: atom_id res chain seq x y z
N MET A 1 63.99 52.31 41.14
CA MET A 1 62.97 53.37 40.98
C MET A 1 63.60 54.48 40.16
N ALA A 2 63.11 54.97 39.03
CA ALA A 2 62.17 54.50 38.01
C ALA A 2 62.63 55.22 36.71
N SER A 3 62.54 54.55 35.57
CA SER A 3 63.07 54.95 34.25
C SER A 3 62.12 54.33 33.23
N SER A 4 61.80 54.84 32.04
CA SER A 4 61.94 56.11 31.34
C SER A 4 61.28 55.86 29.96
N SER A 5 60.86 56.95 29.28
CA SER A 5 60.86 57.12 27.82
C SER A 5 59.81 56.48 26.88
N CYS A 6 59.25 57.40 26.06
CA CYS A 6 58.98 57.35 24.61
C CYS A 6 57.89 56.43 24.02
N VAL A 7 57.12 56.76 22.95
CA VAL A 7 56.64 57.95 22.19
C VAL A 7 56.17 57.43 20.81
N ARG A 8 55.10 58.03 20.24
CA ARG A 8 54.59 57.99 18.82
C ARG A 8 53.85 56.71 18.33
N LEU A 9 52.89 56.70 17.39
CA LEU A 9 52.05 57.69 16.65
C LEU A 9 50.96 56.93 15.83
N HIS A 10 49.81 57.59 15.63
CA HIS A 10 48.95 57.70 14.42
C HIS A 10 48.07 56.59 13.79
N HIS A 11 46.92 57.11 13.31
CA HIS A 11 45.92 56.72 12.27
C HIS A 11 44.68 55.93 12.72
N LEU A 12 43.48 56.53 12.96
CA LEU A 12 42.46 57.25 12.12
C LEU A 12 41.73 56.36 11.07
N PRO A 13 40.47 56.65 10.67
CA PRO A 13 39.27 56.92 11.47
C PRO A 13 37.99 56.21 10.93
N SER A 14 36.91 56.33 11.69
CA SER A 14 35.54 55.92 11.37
C SER A 14 34.81 56.92 10.48
N THR A 15 33.92 56.44 9.60
CA THR A 15 32.80 57.23 9.06
C THR A 15 31.55 56.38 8.88
N SER A 16 30.45 56.86 9.45
CA SER A 16 29.07 56.41 9.33
C SER A 16 28.48 56.59 7.93
N ARG A 17 27.59 55.69 7.48
CA ARG A 17 26.54 56.03 6.51
C ARG A 17 25.25 55.21 6.71
N ARG A 18 24.16 55.89 6.34
CA ARG A 18 22.73 55.65 6.58
C ARG A 18 22.14 54.40 5.92
N SER A 19 21.03 54.00 6.55
CA SER A 19 19.93 53.13 6.15
C SER A 19 19.44 53.19 4.70
N SER A 20 19.19 52.01 4.13
CA SER A 20 18.24 51.76 3.04
C SER A 20 17.56 50.40 3.27
N ALA A 21 16.23 50.36 3.23
CA ALA A 21 15.39 49.18 3.39
C ALA A 21 15.57 48.16 2.25
N PRO A 22 15.38 46.83 2.48
CA PRO A 22 15.37 45.86 1.40
C PRO A 22 13.96 45.65 0.82
N GLY A 23 13.90 45.56 -0.50
CA GLY A 23 12.69 45.35 -1.30
C GLY A 23 12.17 43.91 -1.32
N ALA A 24 10.98 43.78 -1.91
CA ALA A 24 10.19 42.56 -2.07
C ALA A 24 10.92 41.46 -2.88
N PRO A 25 10.65 40.17 -2.63
CA PRO A 25 11.29 39.07 -3.34
C PRO A 25 10.65 38.82 -4.71
N THR A 26 11.51 38.76 -5.72
CA THR A 26 11.29 38.31 -7.09
C THR A 26 10.99 36.81 -7.19
N ASN A 27 10.08 36.48 -8.11
CA ASN A 27 9.74 35.15 -8.64
C ASN A 27 10.88 34.11 -8.60
N LEU A 28 10.68 33.03 -7.82
CA LEU A 28 11.41 31.76 -8.01
C LEU A 28 10.73 30.96 -9.11
N GLN A 29 11.36 30.90 -10.30
CA GLN A 29 11.04 29.91 -11.31
C GLN A 29 11.55 28.54 -10.85
N PHE A 30 10.63 27.63 -10.52
CA PHE A 30 10.95 26.21 -10.37
C PHE A 30 11.23 25.61 -11.75
N ARG A 31 12.49 25.21 -11.99
CA ARG A 31 12.84 24.32 -13.09
C ARG A 31 12.39 22.91 -12.74
N ALA A 32 11.22 22.52 -13.24
CA ALA A 32 10.79 21.12 -13.24
C ALA A 32 11.74 20.30 -14.12
N ALA A 33 12.36 19.27 -13.54
CA ALA A 33 13.08 18.25 -14.29
C ALA A 33 12.06 17.48 -15.15
N SER A 34 12.18 17.58 -16.46
CA SER A 34 11.32 16.89 -17.41
C SER A 34 11.64 15.39 -17.45
N CYS A 35 10.91 14.59 -16.67
CA CYS A 35 10.83 13.14 -16.88
C CYS A 35 9.97 12.86 -18.12
N ARG A 36 10.61 12.43 -19.21
CA ARG A 36 9.93 12.02 -20.45
C ARG A 36 9.34 10.62 -20.28
N TRP A 37 8.05 10.54 -20.00
CA TRP A 37 7.28 9.32 -20.13
C TRP A 37 7.02 9.06 -21.62
N ARG A 38 7.57 7.97 -22.18
CA ARG A 38 7.18 7.49 -23.51
C ARG A 38 5.81 6.81 -23.36
N ARG A 39 4.75 7.50 -23.80
CA ARG A 39 3.42 6.90 -24.03
C ARG A 39 3.56 5.75 -25.04
N ARG A 40 3.24 4.53 -24.64
CA ARG A 40 2.67 3.54 -25.57
C ARG A 40 1.19 3.87 -25.70
N VAL A 41 0.78 4.26 -26.91
CA VAL A 41 -0.63 4.39 -27.27
C VAL A 41 -1.18 2.96 -27.36
N LEU A 42 -2.00 2.55 -26.39
CA LEU A 42 -2.84 1.36 -26.54
C LEU A 42 -4.11 1.77 -27.30
N VAL A 43 -4.38 1.05 -28.39
CA VAL A 43 -5.61 1.12 -29.18
C VAL A 43 -6.76 0.55 -28.33
N PRO A 44 -7.95 1.18 -28.28
CA PRO A 44 -9.05 0.73 -27.43
C PRO A 44 -9.75 -0.48 -28.04
N GLY A 45 -9.78 -1.60 -27.31
CA GLY A 45 -10.50 -2.79 -27.76
C GLY A 45 -10.29 -4.00 -26.86
N ALA A 46 -10.85 -3.97 -25.65
CA ALA A 46 -11.37 -5.13 -24.90
C ALA A 46 -11.71 -4.67 -23.48
N ALA A 47 -13.00 -4.65 -23.13
CA ALA A 47 -13.44 -4.44 -21.76
C ALA A 47 -13.06 -5.66 -20.91
N SER A 48 -12.29 -5.46 -19.84
CA SER A 48 -12.08 -6.48 -18.82
C SER A 48 -13.38 -6.66 -18.01
N PRO A 49 -13.79 -7.90 -17.70
CA PRO A 49 -15.02 -8.13 -16.94
C PRO A 49 -14.83 -7.76 -15.46
N PRO A 50 -15.91 -7.37 -14.74
CA PRO A 50 -15.83 -7.09 -13.32
C PRO A 50 -15.56 -8.38 -12.52
N LEU A 51 -14.60 -8.31 -11.59
CA LEU A 51 -14.31 -9.38 -10.62
C LEU A 51 -15.54 -9.62 -9.74
N ARG A 52 -16.13 -10.81 -9.82
CA ARG A 52 -17.20 -11.27 -8.94
C ARG A 52 -16.60 -11.72 -7.61
N LEU A 53 -17.05 -11.14 -6.49
CA LEU A 53 -16.80 -11.68 -5.16
C LEU A 53 -17.58 -13.00 -4.98
N CYS A 54 -16.88 -14.12 -4.86
CA CYS A 54 -17.46 -15.37 -4.35
C CYS A 54 -17.27 -15.45 -2.84
N ALA A 55 -18.38 -15.56 -2.10
CA ALA A 55 -18.38 -15.88 -0.69
C ALA A 55 -18.04 -17.38 -0.50
N THR A 56 -16.91 -17.70 0.13
CA THR A 56 -16.56 -19.06 0.52
C THR A 56 -17.14 -19.34 1.90
N GLY A 57 -18.15 -20.23 1.96
CA GLY A 57 -18.69 -20.78 3.19
C GLY A 57 -17.72 -21.80 3.81
N SER A 58 -17.57 -21.74 5.13
CA SER A 58 -16.80 -22.67 5.94
C SER A 58 -17.45 -24.06 5.98
N PRO A 59 -16.69 -25.17 5.84
CA PRO A 59 -17.22 -26.50 6.13
C PRO A 59 -17.05 -26.82 7.62
N GLN A 60 -18.14 -27.27 8.27
CA GLN A 60 -18.10 -27.93 9.58
C GLN A 60 -17.67 -29.41 9.44
N PRO A 61 -17.07 -30.02 10.47
CA PRO A 61 -16.74 -31.44 10.48
C PRO A 61 -17.93 -32.30 10.97
N PRO A 62 -18.10 -33.54 10.48
CA PRO A 62 -19.10 -34.45 11.02
C PRO A 62 -18.60 -35.24 12.23
N LEU A 63 -19.53 -35.48 13.16
CA LEU A 63 -19.45 -36.37 14.32
C LEU A 63 -19.64 -37.85 13.90
N GLY A 64 -19.08 -38.76 14.69
CA GLY A 64 -18.78 -40.15 14.32
C GLY A 64 -19.74 -41.24 14.80
N SER A 65 -19.32 -42.50 14.59
CA SER A 65 -19.73 -43.82 15.17
C SER A 65 -19.17 -44.90 14.19
N ASP A 66 -18.75 -46.13 14.50
CA ASP A 66 -18.70 -47.00 15.68
C ASP A 66 -17.72 -48.18 15.40
N SER A 67 -17.09 -48.70 16.47
CA SER A 67 -16.83 -50.11 16.81
C SER A 67 -16.23 -51.12 15.81
N ASN A 68 -15.02 -51.65 16.11
CA ASN A 68 -14.81 -53.06 16.53
C ASN A 68 -13.31 -53.43 16.63
N ALA A 69 -12.93 -54.05 17.76
CA ALA A 69 -11.68 -54.80 17.97
C ALA A 69 -11.90 -56.30 17.63
N PRO A 70 -10.85 -57.16 17.50
CA PRO A 70 -10.15 -57.68 18.70
C PRO A 70 -8.64 -58.05 18.58
N LEU A 71 -7.95 -57.90 19.72
CA LEU A 71 -6.94 -58.77 20.37
C LEU A 71 -5.73 -59.36 19.59
N SER A 72 -4.50 -59.01 20.03
CA SER A 72 -3.53 -59.97 20.62
C SER A 72 -2.25 -59.33 21.20
N ARG A 73 -2.11 -59.48 22.53
CA ARG A 73 -0.92 -59.91 23.30
C ARG A 73 0.49 -59.46 22.87
N GLY A 74 1.15 -58.67 23.72
CA GLY A 74 2.61 -58.54 23.75
C GLY A 74 3.09 -57.43 24.67
N THR A 75 3.48 -57.78 25.89
CA THR A 75 4.17 -56.92 26.86
C THR A 75 5.46 -56.35 26.25
N ARG A 76 5.53 -55.02 26.11
CA ARG A 76 6.80 -54.28 26.02
C ARG A 76 6.66 -53.02 26.86
N GLU A 77 7.66 -52.81 27.71
CA GLU A 77 7.85 -51.60 28.49
C GLU A 77 8.01 -50.43 27.51
N GLU A 78 6.97 -49.61 27.37
CA GLU A 78 7.07 -48.31 26.75
C GLU A 78 7.64 -47.37 27.80
N GLY A 79 8.92 -47.01 27.64
CA GLY A 79 9.41 -45.79 28.23
C GLY A 79 8.59 -44.65 27.67
N GLU A 80 7.92 -43.90 28.54
CA GLU A 80 7.33 -42.61 28.20
C GLU A 80 8.46 -41.74 27.62
N GLU A 81 8.52 -41.64 26.30
CA GLU A 81 9.14 -40.50 25.63
C GLU A 81 8.30 -39.29 26.02
N VAL A 82 8.70 -38.65 27.11
CA VAL A 82 8.26 -37.31 27.45
C VAL A 82 8.63 -36.44 26.25
N GLU A 83 7.64 -36.12 25.42
CA GLU A 83 7.71 -35.02 24.47
C GLU A 83 7.99 -33.77 25.30
N GLU A 84 9.28 -33.49 25.49
CA GLU A 84 9.78 -32.25 26.03
C GLU A 84 9.19 -31.17 25.12
N GLN A 85 8.15 -30.49 25.63
CA GLN A 85 7.57 -29.30 25.01
C GLN A 85 8.69 -28.27 24.92
N ARG A 86 9.51 -28.36 23.88
CA ARG A 86 10.54 -27.39 23.55
C ARG A 86 9.80 -26.09 23.34
N GLN A 87 9.90 -25.22 24.32
CA GLN A 87 9.52 -23.83 24.16
C GLN A 87 10.12 -23.35 22.83
N PRO A 88 9.32 -22.74 21.94
CA PRO A 88 9.85 -22.25 20.68
C PRO A 88 11.05 -21.35 21.00
N PRO A 89 12.15 -21.48 20.25
CA PRO A 89 13.35 -20.69 20.51
C PRO A 89 12.97 -19.21 20.56
N PRO A 90 13.60 -18.42 21.47
CA PRO A 90 13.29 -17.01 21.60
C PRO A 90 13.45 -16.32 20.23
N PRO A 91 12.56 -15.38 19.88
CA PRO A 91 12.58 -14.75 18.58
C PRO A 91 13.93 -14.08 18.31
N LEU A 92 14.45 -14.23 17.09
CA LEU A 92 15.72 -13.67 16.67
C LEU A 92 15.73 -12.15 16.85
N ARG A 93 16.65 -11.65 17.69
CA ARG A 93 16.84 -10.21 17.88
C ARG A 93 17.63 -9.61 16.72
N LEU A 94 16.94 -8.85 15.89
CA LEU A 94 17.51 -8.13 14.75
C LEU A 94 18.14 -6.78 15.14
N LYS A 95 19.16 -6.36 14.38
CA LYS A 95 19.62 -4.98 14.27
C LYS A 95 18.93 -4.31 13.07
N ILE A 96 18.07 -3.34 13.34
CA ILE A 96 17.18 -2.74 12.34
C ILE A 96 17.53 -1.26 12.18
N ALA A 97 17.90 -0.85 10.98
CA ALA A 97 18.07 0.55 10.62
C ALA A 97 16.76 1.11 10.05
N VAL A 98 16.22 2.15 10.67
CA VAL A 98 15.05 2.91 10.17
C VAL A 98 15.56 4.16 9.47
N VAL A 99 15.44 4.17 8.14
CA VAL A 99 15.83 5.29 7.27
C VAL A 99 14.58 6.10 6.93
N GLY A 100 14.53 7.34 7.40
CA GLY A 100 13.31 8.16 7.41
C GLY A 100 12.66 8.16 8.80
N PHE A 101 13.28 8.87 9.75
CA PHE A 101 12.84 8.87 11.16
C PHE A 101 11.77 9.92 11.49
N GLY A 102 10.80 10.10 10.58
CA GLY A 102 9.63 10.96 10.79
C GLY A 102 8.52 10.26 11.60
N ASN A 103 7.29 10.75 11.50
CA ASN A 103 6.14 10.24 12.27
C ASN A 103 5.99 8.72 12.19
N PHE A 104 6.03 8.16 10.97
CA PHE A 104 5.86 6.73 10.74
C PHE A 104 7.08 5.90 11.17
N GLY A 105 8.29 6.36 10.85
CA GLY A 105 9.52 5.70 11.29
C GLY A 105 9.64 5.63 12.81
N GLN A 106 9.28 6.71 13.53
CA GLN A 106 9.20 6.71 14.99
C GLN A 106 8.09 5.80 15.51
N PHE A 107 6.94 5.75 14.84
CA PHE A 107 5.86 4.83 15.21
C PHE A 107 6.29 3.37 15.16
N LEU A 108 6.97 2.94 14.09
CA LEU A 108 7.53 1.59 14.01
C LEU A 108 8.64 1.37 15.04
N ALA A 109 9.56 2.32 15.18
CA ALA A 109 10.71 2.19 16.08
C ALA A 109 10.32 1.94 17.54
N ARG A 110 9.21 2.52 18.02
CA ARG A 110 8.70 2.27 19.38
C ARG A 110 8.46 0.79 19.62
N THR A 111 7.74 0.13 18.71
CA THR A 111 7.44 -1.29 18.80
C THR A 111 8.69 -2.14 18.61
N LEU A 112 9.55 -1.78 17.66
CA LEU A 112 10.80 -2.51 17.42
C LEU A 112 11.69 -2.54 18.68
N VAL A 113 11.85 -1.39 19.36
CA VAL A 113 12.60 -1.34 20.63
C VAL A 113 11.87 -2.11 21.73
N ALA A 114 10.56 -1.96 21.85
CA ALA A 114 9.77 -2.68 22.87
C ALA A 114 9.88 -4.21 22.75
N GLN A 115 10.01 -4.73 21.52
CA GLN A 115 10.25 -6.15 21.26
C GLN A 115 11.72 -6.58 21.47
N GLY A 116 12.62 -5.66 21.85
CA GLY A 116 14.02 -5.93 22.16
C GLY A 116 14.97 -5.92 20.96
N HIS A 117 14.55 -5.38 19.81
CA HIS A 117 15.44 -5.17 18.67
C HIS A 117 16.41 -4.02 18.91
N THR A 118 17.59 -4.10 18.30
CA THR A 118 18.51 -2.95 18.27
C THR A 118 18.10 -2.02 17.14
N VAL A 119 17.60 -0.83 17.46
CA VAL A 119 17.14 0.13 16.46
C VAL A 119 18.19 1.22 16.23
N LEU A 120 18.61 1.33 14.97
CA LEU A 120 19.42 2.42 14.46
C LEU A 120 18.51 3.35 13.64
N ALA A 121 18.71 4.66 13.73
CA ALA A 121 17.87 5.64 13.07
C ALA A 121 18.72 6.58 12.22
N HIS A 122 18.23 6.88 11.01
CA HIS A 122 18.81 7.91 10.14
C HIS A 122 17.69 8.70 9.46
N SER A 123 17.89 10.00 9.31
CA SER A 123 16.95 10.89 8.65
C SER A 123 17.66 12.14 8.18
N ARG A 124 17.08 12.83 7.19
CA ARG A 124 17.55 14.15 6.73
C ARG A 124 17.52 15.19 7.86
N SER A 125 16.47 15.15 8.68
CA SER A 125 16.29 16.06 9.82
C SER A 125 16.85 15.42 11.09
N ASP A 126 17.38 16.24 12.00
CA ASP A 126 17.85 15.74 13.29
C ASP A 126 16.69 15.27 14.17
N HIS A 127 16.74 14.00 14.55
CA HIS A 127 15.81 13.38 15.48
C HIS A 127 16.54 12.69 16.64
N SER A 128 17.78 13.11 16.95
CA SER A 128 18.63 12.50 17.97
C SER A 128 17.93 12.39 19.33
N ALA A 129 17.26 13.47 19.77
CA ALA A 129 16.53 13.49 21.04
C ALA A 129 15.35 12.50 21.05
N ALA A 130 14.57 12.48 19.96
CA ALA A 130 13.42 11.57 19.83
C ALA A 130 13.86 10.11 19.82
N ALA A 131 14.93 9.78 19.06
CA ALA A 131 15.51 8.45 19.02
C ALA A 131 16.04 8.00 20.38
N ALA A 132 16.77 8.87 21.09
CA ALA A 132 17.30 8.56 22.42
C ALA A 132 16.18 8.29 23.44
N ALA A 133 15.11 9.10 23.43
CA ALA A 133 13.98 8.96 24.35
C ALA A 133 13.26 7.60 24.23
N MET A 134 13.35 6.95 23.08
CA MET A 134 12.72 5.66 22.79
C MET A 134 13.72 4.49 22.73
N GLY A 135 14.99 4.70 23.09
CA GLY A 135 16.01 3.64 23.11
C GLY A 135 16.62 3.29 21.75
N ALA A 136 16.45 4.14 20.73
CA ALA A 136 17.10 4.01 19.43
C ALA A 136 18.38 4.87 19.36
N ARG A 137 19.35 4.45 18.53
CA ARG A 137 20.57 5.22 18.27
C ARG A 137 20.47 5.97 16.95
N PHE A 138 20.55 7.31 16.99
CA PHE A 138 20.50 8.15 15.79
C PHE A 138 21.89 8.35 15.15
N PHE A 139 21.92 8.36 13.82
CA PHE A 139 23.09 8.58 12.98
C PHE A 139 22.79 9.71 11.99
N PRO A 140 23.43 10.88 12.12
CA PRO A 140 23.30 11.97 11.16
C PRO A 140 23.84 11.61 9.78
N ASP A 141 24.93 10.83 9.72
CA ASP A 141 25.54 10.35 8.48
C ASP A 141 25.08 8.91 8.16
N ALA A 142 24.67 8.68 6.92
CA ALA A 142 24.31 7.36 6.41
C ALA A 142 25.52 6.43 6.33
N HIS A 143 26.75 6.94 6.19
CA HIS A 143 27.95 6.12 6.21
C HIS A 143 28.14 5.42 7.55
N ASP A 144 28.08 6.17 8.66
CA ASP A 144 28.20 5.64 10.02
C ASP A 144 27.08 4.61 10.33
N LEU A 145 25.86 4.87 9.85
CA LEU A 145 24.74 3.93 9.96
C LEU A 145 25.08 2.60 9.26
N CYS A 146 25.57 2.65 8.02
CA CYS A 146 25.86 1.46 7.23
C CYS A 146 27.05 0.66 7.79
N GLU A 147 28.04 1.32 8.40
CA GLU A 147 29.16 0.67 9.11
C GLU A 147 28.70 -0.11 10.34
N CYS A 148 27.53 0.20 10.90
CA CYS A 148 26.95 -0.62 11.97
C CYS A 148 26.41 -1.97 11.50
N HIS A 149 26.41 -2.24 10.18
CA HIS A 149 25.97 -3.47 9.55
C HIS A 149 24.61 -3.96 10.07
N PRO A 150 23.53 -3.20 9.81
CA PRO A 150 22.18 -3.64 10.15
C PRO A 150 21.81 -4.94 9.41
N ASP A 151 21.05 -5.80 10.09
CA ASP A 151 20.43 -6.97 9.47
C ASP A 151 19.34 -6.53 8.50
N VAL A 152 18.55 -5.53 8.90
CA VAL A 152 17.42 -5.00 8.14
C VAL A 152 17.52 -3.49 7.99
N VAL A 153 17.27 -2.98 6.79
CA VAL A 153 17.09 -1.54 6.50
C VAL A 153 15.64 -1.31 6.12
N VAL A 154 14.91 -0.56 6.97
CA VAL A 154 13.51 -0.15 6.75
C VAL A 154 13.48 1.25 6.16
N LEU A 155 12.95 1.39 4.96
CA LEU A 155 12.73 2.66 4.27
C LEU A 155 11.37 3.24 4.67
N ALA A 156 11.39 4.12 5.67
CA ALA A 156 10.23 4.83 6.23
C ALA A 156 10.20 6.32 5.80
N THR A 157 10.65 6.60 4.58
CA THR A 157 10.64 7.95 3.99
C THR A 157 9.33 8.25 3.26
N SER A 158 9.12 9.50 2.84
CA SER A 158 8.03 9.79 1.90
C SER A 158 8.24 9.07 0.56
N ILE A 159 7.14 8.74 -0.11
CA ILE A 159 7.17 8.11 -1.45
C ILE A 159 7.99 8.97 -2.43
N LEU A 160 7.78 10.30 -2.41
CA LEU A 160 8.47 11.27 -3.27
C LEU A 160 9.99 11.28 -3.08
N SER A 161 10.46 11.05 -1.85
CA SER A 161 11.88 11.10 -1.52
C SER A 161 12.60 9.75 -1.65
N ALA A 162 11.86 8.64 -1.77
CA ALA A 162 12.43 7.29 -1.63
C ALA A 162 13.55 7.01 -2.63
N GLU A 163 13.38 7.39 -3.90
CA GLU A 163 14.41 7.20 -4.93
C GLU A 163 15.70 7.97 -4.61
N SER A 164 15.57 9.24 -4.21
CA SER A 164 16.73 10.06 -3.82
C SER A 164 17.44 9.48 -2.60
N VAL A 165 16.69 8.96 -1.64
CA VAL A 165 17.26 8.39 -0.41
C VAL A 165 17.98 7.09 -0.71
N VAL A 166 17.34 6.15 -1.41
CA VAL A 166 17.97 4.86 -1.79
C VAL A 166 19.27 5.08 -2.55
N ARG A 167 19.30 6.04 -3.49
CA ARG A 167 20.53 6.37 -4.25
C ARG A 167 21.63 7.00 -3.40
N SER A 168 21.28 7.66 -2.30
CA SER A 168 22.25 8.31 -1.42
C SER A 168 22.88 7.35 -0.39
N LEU A 169 22.27 6.18 -0.17
CA LEU A 169 22.77 5.21 0.80
C LEU A 169 24.08 4.58 0.31
N PRO A 170 25.13 4.48 1.15
CA PRO A 170 26.38 3.85 0.79
C PRO A 170 26.26 2.32 0.84
N LEU A 171 25.52 1.74 -0.11
CA LEU A 171 25.17 0.30 -0.15
C LEU A 171 26.39 -0.63 -0.09
N HIS A 172 27.55 -0.19 -0.61
CA HIS A 172 28.81 -0.93 -0.57
C HIS A 172 29.36 -1.18 0.84
N ARG A 173 28.88 -0.44 1.85
CA ARG A 173 29.25 -0.60 3.26
C ARG A 173 28.35 -1.58 4.00
N LEU A 174 27.20 -1.93 3.42
CA LEU A 174 26.28 -2.92 3.99
C LEU A 174 26.77 -4.33 3.69
N ARG A 175 26.28 -5.29 4.47
CA ARG A 175 26.52 -6.70 4.18
C ARG A 175 25.72 -7.08 2.94
N ARG A 176 26.25 -8.00 2.13
CA ARG A 176 25.58 -8.43 0.90
C ARG A 176 24.25 -9.15 1.17
N ASP A 177 24.06 -9.67 2.38
CA ASP A 177 22.83 -10.34 2.79
C ASP A 177 21.85 -9.41 3.53
N THR A 178 22.13 -8.11 3.68
CA THR A 178 21.21 -7.17 4.33
C THR A 178 19.83 -7.19 3.65
N LEU A 179 18.78 -7.25 4.47
CA LEU A 179 17.39 -7.20 4.02
C LEU A 179 16.92 -5.75 3.93
N PHE A 180 16.43 -5.35 2.76
CA PHE A 180 15.72 -4.09 2.57
C PHE A 180 14.22 -4.28 2.66
N VAL A 181 13.58 -3.41 3.42
CA VAL A 181 12.13 -3.35 3.57
C VAL A 181 11.64 -1.95 3.30
N ASP A 182 10.66 -1.79 2.43
CA ASP A 182 9.91 -0.53 2.32
C ASP A 182 8.60 -0.61 3.10
N VAL A 183 8.16 0.54 3.62
CA VAL A 183 6.86 0.70 4.27
C VAL A 183 6.05 1.84 3.63
N LEU A 184 6.28 2.10 2.34
CA LEU A 184 5.56 3.14 1.60
C LEU A 184 4.08 2.76 1.47
N SER A 185 3.21 3.68 1.05
CA SER A 185 1.79 3.38 0.86
C SER A 185 1.43 2.88 -0.56
N VAL A 186 2.41 2.81 -1.46
CA VAL A 186 2.35 2.19 -2.79
C VAL A 186 3.42 1.12 -2.89
N LYS A 187 3.28 0.12 -3.76
CA LYS A 187 4.14 -1.08 -3.77
C LYS A 187 4.86 -1.36 -5.08
N GLU A 188 4.26 -1.10 -6.25
CA GLU A 188 4.96 -1.32 -7.51
C GLU A 188 6.17 -0.39 -7.67
N PHE A 189 6.04 0.86 -7.24
CA PHE A 189 7.13 1.83 -7.26
C PHE A 189 8.36 1.39 -6.43
N PRO A 190 8.25 1.14 -5.10
CA PRO A 190 9.41 0.70 -4.32
C PRO A 190 9.96 -0.65 -4.79
N LYS A 191 9.12 -1.60 -5.22
CA LYS A 191 9.57 -2.87 -5.82
C LYS A 191 10.51 -2.63 -7.00
N ARG A 192 10.09 -1.82 -7.97
CA ARG A 192 10.90 -1.48 -9.16
C ARG A 192 12.17 -0.71 -8.78
N LEU A 193 12.06 0.25 -7.86
CA LEU A 193 13.20 1.04 -7.38
C LEU A 193 14.27 0.14 -6.74
N LEU A 194 13.87 -0.73 -5.82
CA LEU A 194 14.79 -1.57 -5.05
C LEU A 194 15.42 -2.65 -5.92
N LEU A 195 14.65 -3.31 -6.80
CA LEU A 195 15.21 -4.27 -7.76
C LEU A 195 16.23 -3.64 -8.70
N GLY A 196 16.03 -2.37 -9.09
CA GLY A 196 16.94 -1.66 -9.98
C GLY A 196 18.16 -1.04 -9.28
N ALA A 197 18.09 -0.76 -7.98
CA ALA A 197 19.15 -0.07 -7.23
C ALA A 197 20.01 -1.00 -6.38
N LEU A 198 19.46 -2.10 -5.87
CA LEU A 198 20.15 -2.98 -4.92
C LEU A 198 20.89 -4.13 -5.62
N PRO A 199 22.11 -4.49 -5.17
CA PRO A 199 22.81 -5.70 -5.60
C PRO A 199 21.93 -6.95 -5.47
N GLU A 200 22.13 -7.94 -6.36
CA GLU A 200 21.31 -9.15 -6.43
C GLU A 200 21.32 -9.97 -5.14
N GLU A 201 22.42 -9.91 -4.39
CA GLU A 201 22.59 -10.64 -3.14
C GLU A 201 21.71 -10.11 -2.01
N MET A 202 21.28 -8.84 -2.05
CA MET A 202 20.48 -8.21 -1.00
C MET A 202 19.01 -8.62 -1.11
N ASP A 203 18.41 -8.95 0.03
CA ASP A 203 17.01 -9.33 0.13
C ASP A 203 16.08 -8.09 0.06
N ILE A 204 14.87 -8.29 -0.46
CA ILE A 204 13.83 -7.26 -0.62
C ILE A 204 12.49 -7.84 -0.19
N ILE A 205 11.84 -7.16 0.76
CA ILE A 205 10.42 -7.37 1.06
C ILE A 205 9.74 -6.01 0.95
N CYS A 206 8.70 -5.92 0.14
CA CYS A 206 7.88 -4.71 0.08
C CYS A 206 6.72 -4.86 1.06
N THR A 207 6.46 -3.85 1.90
CA THR A 207 5.42 -3.95 2.93
C THR A 207 4.54 -2.71 2.99
N HIS A 208 3.34 -2.87 3.50
CA HIS A 208 2.46 -1.76 3.85
C HIS A 208 1.66 -2.13 5.10
N PRO A 209 2.06 -1.63 6.27
CA PRO A 209 1.16 -1.58 7.41
C PRO A 209 -0.01 -0.66 7.01
N MET A 210 -1.23 -1.20 6.88
CA MET A 210 -2.42 -0.45 6.46
C MET A 210 -2.99 0.42 7.61
N PHE A 211 -2.09 0.91 8.45
CA PHE A 211 -2.35 1.64 9.67
C PHE A 211 -1.14 2.50 10.02
N GLY A 212 -1.35 3.52 10.86
CA GLY A 212 -0.29 4.41 11.32
C GLY A 212 -0.61 5.04 12.68
N PRO A 213 0.13 6.09 13.08
CA PRO A 213 0.00 6.72 14.39
C PRO A 213 -1.44 7.10 14.76
N GLU A 214 -2.20 7.59 13.78
CA GLU A 214 -3.57 8.08 13.98
C GLU A 214 -4.60 6.94 14.01
N SER A 215 -4.36 5.85 13.29
CA SER A 215 -5.33 4.75 13.12
C SER A 215 -5.07 3.54 14.03
N ALA A 216 -3.94 3.51 14.74
CA ALA A 216 -3.57 2.44 15.65
C ALA A 216 -3.16 2.94 17.06
N PRO A 217 -3.97 3.79 17.74
CA PRO A 217 -3.63 4.29 19.07
C PRO A 217 -3.65 3.18 20.14
N SER A 218 -4.39 2.09 19.92
CA SER A 218 -4.60 0.99 20.87
C SER A 218 -3.76 -0.27 20.56
N GLY A 219 -2.73 -0.15 19.72
CA GLY A 219 -1.93 -1.29 19.25
C GLY A 219 -2.34 -1.80 17.86
N TRP A 220 -1.71 -2.87 17.39
CA TRP A 220 -1.80 -3.33 16.00
C TRP A 220 -2.66 -4.58 15.80
N THR A 221 -3.28 -5.08 16.87
CA THR A 221 -4.09 -6.31 16.87
C THR A 221 -5.22 -6.24 15.84
N GLY A 222 -5.27 -7.23 14.96
CA GLY A 222 -6.28 -7.36 13.91
C GLY A 222 -6.12 -6.39 12.74
N LEU A 223 -5.17 -5.45 12.79
CA LEU A 223 -4.93 -4.50 11.70
C LEU A 223 -4.20 -5.20 10.53
N PRO A 224 -4.54 -4.87 9.27
CA PRO A 224 -3.91 -5.51 8.12
C PRO A 224 -2.45 -5.06 7.97
N PHE A 225 -1.55 -6.01 7.84
CA PHE A 225 -0.16 -5.80 7.43
C PHE A 225 0.07 -6.55 6.12
N VAL A 226 0.24 -5.81 5.03
CA VAL A 226 0.45 -6.37 3.69
C VAL A 226 1.94 -6.52 3.41
N PHE A 227 2.35 -7.62 2.79
CA PHE A 227 3.74 -7.82 2.36
C PHE A 227 3.85 -8.64 1.07
N ASP A 228 4.90 -8.36 0.30
CA ASP A 228 5.35 -9.10 -0.90
C ASP A 228 6.83 -9.48 -0.71
N ARG A 229 7.15 -10.78 -0.74
CA ARG A 229 8.52 -11.29 -0.70
C ARG A 229 9.17 -11.19 -2.07
N VAL A 230 9.49 -9.96 -2.48
CA VAL A 230 10.01 -9.64 -3.81
C VAL A 230 11.28 -10.40 -4.15
N ARG A 231 12.23 -10.47 -3.22
CA ARG A 231 13.49 -11.21 -3.39
C ARG A 231 14.00 -11.66 -2.03
N VAL A 232 13.74 -12.92 -1.64
CA VAL A 232 14.31 -13.52 -0.45
C VAL A 232 15.03 -14.80 -0.85
N GLY A 233 16.35 -14.86 -0.68
CA GLY A 233 17.14 -15.99 -1.15
C GLY A 233 16.81 -17.31 -0.45
N ASP A 234 16.24 -18.27 -1.19
CA ASP A 234 15.81 -19.57 -0.64
C ASP A 234 16.93 -20.55 -0.30
N SER A 235 18.12 -20.33 -0.88
CA SER A 235 19.27 -21.22 -0.73
C SER A 235 19.98 -21.09 0.62
N CYS A 236 19.68 -20.04 1.41
CA CYS A 236 20.34 -19.79 2.69
C CYS A 236 19.32 -19.71 3.85
N PRO A 237 19.33 -20.68 4.79
CA PRO A 237 18.43 -20.68 5.95
C PRO A 237 18.49 -19.39 6.79
N ALA A 238 19.66 -18.75 6.89
CA ALA A 238 19.83 -17.52 7.65
C ALA A 238 19.08 -16.32 7.04
N ARG A 239 19.02 -16.22 5.71
CA ARG A 239 18.27 -15.17 5.00
C ARG A 239 16.77 -15.31 5.25
N ARG A 240 16.25 -16.54 5.14
CA ARG A 240 14.86 -16.85 5.48
C ARG A 240 14.55 -16.54 6.94
N ALA A 241 15.40 -16.96 7.87
CA ALA A 241 15.21 -16.69 9.30
C ALA A 241 15.17 -15.18 9.61
N ARG A 242 16.00 -14.37 8.93
CA ARG A 242 15.97 -12.90 9.04
C ARG A 242 14.66 -12.31 8.53
N ALA A 243 14.20 -12.75 7.35
CA ALA A 243 12.92 -12.33 6.77
C ALA A 243 11.74 -12.68 7.69
N GLU A 244 11.65 -13.92 8.17
CA GLU A 244 10.60 -14.35 9.11
C GLU A 244 10.69 -13.61 10.44
N ALA A 245 11.89 -13.34 10.96
CA ALA A 245 12.05 -12.60 12.19
C ALA A 245 11.52 -11.17 12.09
N PHE A 246 11.73 -10.53 10.93
CA PHE A 246 11.23 -9.18 10.66
C PHE A 246 9.70 -9.18 10.49
N LEU A 247 9.14 -10.06 9.67
CA LEU A 247 7.69 -10.17 9.50
C LEU A 247 7.00 -10.57 10.82
N GLY A 248 7.68 -11.39 11.62
CA GLY A 248 7.26 -11.79 12.95
C GLY A 248 7.09 -10.63 13.92
N VAL A 249 7.70 -9.45 13.68
CA VAL A 249 7.44 -8.24 14.47
C VAL A 249 5.95 -7.90 14.46
N PHE A 250 5.36 -7.85 13.26
CA PHE A 250 3.97 -7.48 13.06
C PHE A 250 3.03 -8.60 13.49
N ALA A 251 3.40 -9.85 13.21
CA ALA A 251 2.61 -11.01 13.66
C ALA A 251 2.50 -11.08 15.20
N ARG A 252 3.58 -10.77 15.93
CA ARG A 252 3.58 -10.75 17.41
C ARG A 252 2.71 -9.64 18.00
N GLU A 253 2.55 -8.52 17.30
CA GLU A 253 1.59 -7.47 17.67
C GLU A 253 0.14 -7.82 17.26
N GLY A 254 -0.10 -9.04 16.77
CA GLY A 254 -1.42 -9.53 16.41
C GLY A 254 -1.95 -8.98 15.09
N CYS A 255 -1.09 -8.45 14.21
CA CYS A 255 -1.53 -8.00 12.89
C CYS A 255 -2.13 -9.16 12.08
N ARG A 256 -3.12 -8.83 11.25
CA ARG A 256 -3.57 -9.74 10.18
C ARG A 256 -2.56 -9.68 9.05
N MET A 257 -1.70 -10.69 8.98
CA MET A 257 -0.66 -10.83 7.96
C MET A 257 -1.29 -11.19 6.61
N VAL A 258 -1.08 -10.37 5.58
CA VAL A 258 -1.66 -10.56 4.24
C VAL A 258 -0.54 -10.56 3.21
N GLU A 259 -0.23 -11.73 2.67
CA GLU A 259 0.73 -11.88 1.58
C GLU A 259 0.02 -11.68 0.23
N MET A 260 0.51 -10.75 -0.59
CA MET A 260 0.02 -10.51 -1.96
C MET A 260 1.08 -9.79 -2.77
N SER A 261 0.97 -9.85 -4.10
CA SER A 261 1.91 -9.15 -4.97
C SER A 261 1.76 -7.62 -4.85
N CYS A 262 2.84 -6.91 -5.13
CA CYS A 262 2.81 -5.44 -5.19
C CYS A 262 1.75 -4.87 -6.15
N ALA A 263 1.48 -5.57 -7.26
CA ALA A 263 0.48 -5.14 -8.25
C ALA A 263 -0.95 -5.32 -7.73
N GLU A 264 -1.25 -6.46 -7.10
CA GLU A 264 -2.54 -6.69 -6.44
C GLU A 264 -2.78 -5.69 -5.32
N HIS A 265 -1.74 -5.41 -4.51
CA HIS A 265 -1.81 -4.37 -3.49
C HIS A 265 -2.19 -3.02 -4.10
N ASP A 266 -1.49 -2.55 -5.14
CA ASP A 266 -1.73 -1.21 -5.69
C ASP A 266 -3.12 -1.12 -6.36
N ALA A 267 -3.60 -2.19 -6.99
CA ALA A 267 -4.98 -2.26 -7.48
C ALA A 267 -6.00 -2.09 -6.33
N HIS A 268 -5.84 -2.82 -5.22
CA HIS A 268 -6.72 -2.70 -4.06
C HIS A 268 -6.58 -1.35 -3.34
N ALA A 269 -5.36 -0.85 -3.18
CA ALA A 269 -5.07 0.41 -2.50
C ALA A 269 -5.63 1.61 -3.28
N ALA A 270 -5.72 1.53 -4.61
CA ALA A 270 -6.44 2.51 -5.40
C ALA A 270 -7.92 2.56 -4.96
N GLU A 271 -8.63 1.43 -5.04
CA GLU A 271 -10.08 1.36 -4.75
C GLU A 271 -10.44 1.56 -3.27
N THR A 272 -9.49 1.44 -2.35
CA THR A 272 -9.72 1.59 -0.91
C THR A 272 -9.07 2.87 -0.36
N GLN A 273 -7.75 2.89 -0.21
CA GLN A 273 -7.01 3.98 0.41
C GLN A 273 -7.11 5.27 -0.41
N PHE A 274 -6.76 5.22 -1.71
CA PHE A 274 -6.75 6.41 -2.55
C PHE A 274 -8.16 7.00 -2.75
N LEU A 275 -9.18 6.15 -2.93
CA LEU A 275 -10.58 6.57 -2.94
C LEU A 275 -10.96 7.30 -1.65
N THR A 276 -10.64 6.71 -0.50
CA THR A 276 -10.96 7.27 0.83
C THR A 276 -10.32 8.65 1.01
N HIS A 277 -9.04 8.80 0.66
CA HIS A 277 -8.37 10.11 0.71
C HIS A 277 -8.96 11.11 -0.28
N THR A 278 -9.29 10.68 -1.50
CA THR A 278 -9.87 11.56 -2.52
C THR A 278 -11.23 12.11 -2.06
N VAL A 279 -12.11 11.24 -1.57
CA VAL A 279 -13.42 11.65 -1.05
C VAL A 279 -13.25 12.54 0.19
N GLY A 280 -12.39 12.17 1.14
CA GLY A 280 -12.13 12.99 2.32
C GLY A 280 -11.63 14.40 1.99
N ARG A 281 -10.69 14.52 1.04
CA ARG A 281 -10.17 15.83 0.59
C ARG A 281 -11.18 16.62 -0.24
N MET A 282 -11.99 15.95 -1.05
CA MET A 282 -13.10 16.60 -1.77
C MET A 282 -14.13 17.17 -0.79
N LEU A 283 -14.48 16.43 0.25
CA LEU A 283 -15.36 16.90 1.32
C LEU A 283 -14.73 18.07 2.09
N ALA A 284 -13.42 18.02 2.37
CA ALA A 284 -12.70 19.14 2.98
C ALA A 284 -12.78 20.43 2.14
N ALA A 285 -12.73 20.31 0.81
CA ALA A 285 -12.87 21.44 -0.10
C ALA A 285 -14.28 22.07 -0.10
N LEU A 286 -15.30 21.37 0.43
CA LEU A 286 -16.62 21.95 0.70
C LEU A 286 -16.69 22.73 2.01
N GLU A 287 -15.60 22.78 2.78
CA GLU A 287 -15.50 23.45 4.08
C GLU A 287 -16.59 23.00 5.07
N LEU A 288 -16.83 21.69 5.15
CA LEU A 288 -17.85 21.12 6.04
C LEU A 288 -17.65 21.55 7.50
N ARG A 289 -18.75 21.88 8.18
CA ARG A 289 -18.78 22.24 9.60
C ARG A 289 -19.85 21.44 10.34
N ALA A 290 -19.60 21.18 11.61
CA ALA A 290 -20.61 20.60 12.49
C ALA A 290 -21.79 21.55 12.66
N THR A 291 -22.98 20.99 12.82
CA THR A 291 -24.24 21.73 12.98
C THR A 291 -25.09 21.14 14.12
N PRO A 292 -26.06 21.89 14.67
CA PRO A 292 -26.97 21.36 15.69
C PRO A 292 -27.88 20.21 15.23
N VAL A 293 -27.94 19.93 13.92
CA VAL A 293 -28.81 18.92 13.30
C VAL A 293 -28.01 17.83 12.57
N ASP A 294 -26.75 17.64 12.95
CA ASP A 294 -25.89 16.63 12.36
C ASP A 294 -26.51 15.24 12.47
N THR A 295 -26.58 14.54 11.34
CA THR A 295 -26.95 13.12 11.31
C THR A 295 -25.73 12.27 11.63
N ARG A 296 -25.93 11.05 12.12
CA ARG A 296 -24.83 10.08 12.33
C ARG A 296 -23.99 9.83 11.07
N GLY A 297 -24.64 9.86 9.90
CA GLY A 297 -23.95 9.76 8.61
C GLY A 297 -23.03 10.95 8.37
N TYR A 298 -23.51 12.17 8.62
CA TYR A 298 -22.72 13.39 8.45
C TYR A 298 -21.56 13.48 9.46
N GLU A 299 -21.76 13.06 10.72
CA GLU A 299 -20.67 12.92 11.70
C GLU A 299 -19.54 12.02 11.18
N THR A 300 -19.87 10.96 10.43
CA THR A 300 -18.88 10.05 9.83
C THR A 300 -18.11 10.74 8.70
N LEU A 301 -18.74 11.60 7.91
CA LEU A 301 -18.07 12.40 6.88
C LEU A 301 -17.10 13.42 7.50
N LEU A 302 -17.49 14.08 8.60
CA LEU A 302 -16.60 14.99 9.33
C LEU A 302 -15.36 14.25 9.88
N ARG A 303 -15.55 13.05 10.43
CA ARG A 303 -14.42 12.20 10.87
C ARG A 303 -13.53 11.76 9.71
N LEU A 304 -14.11 11.46 8.54
CA LEU A 304 -13.34 11.13 7.34
C LEU A 304 -12.46 12.31 6.90
N VAL A 305 -13.01 13.53 6.91
CA VAL A 305 -12.24 14.76 6.61
C VAL A 305 -11.09 14.90 7.61
N ASP A 306 -11.34 14.83 8.92
CA ASP A 306 -10.31 14.95 9.95
C ASP A 306 -9.21 13.89 9.77
N ASN A 307 -9.58 12.62 9.61
CA ASN A 307 -8.62 11.53 9.44
C ASN A 307 -7.75 11.69 8.18
N THR A 308 -8.34 12.09 7.05
CA THR A 308 -7.62 12.15 5.77
C THR A 308 -6.82 13.44 5.58
N CYS A 309 -7.21 14.52 6.24
CA CYS A 309 -6.52 15.82 6.16
C CYS A 309 -5.36 15.97 7.16
N ARG A 310 -5.26 15.10 8.17
CA ARG A 310 -4.06 15.01 9.03
C ARG A 310 -2.83 14.54 8.26
N ASP A 311 -3.04 13.75 7.20
CA ASP A 311 -1.98 13.37 6.29
C ASP A 311 -1.59 14.50 5.34
N SER A 312 -0.28 14.61 5.07
CA SER A 312 0.26 15.62 4.16
C SER A 312 -0.34 15.51 2.76
N PHE A 313 -0.49 16.65 2.07
CA PHE A 313 -0.90 16.64 0.66
C PHE A 313 0.12 15.92 -0.22
N ASP A 314 1.41 16.00 0.11
CA ASP A 314 2.48 15.28 -0.58
C ASP A 314 2.27 13.76 -0.57
N LEU A 315 1.82 13.20 0.55
CA LEU A 315 1.47 11.77 0.63
C LEU A 315 0.33 11.45 -0.33
N TYR A 316 -0.76 12.22 -0.29
CA TYR A 316 -1.90 12.01 -1.18
C TYR A 316 -1.53 12.14 -2.66
N ASN A 317 -0.78 13.18 -3.02
CA ASN A 317 -0.30 13.38 -4.38
C ASN A 317 0.60 12.21 -4.82
N ALA A 318 1.40 11.66 -3.91
CA ALA A 318 2.22 10.50 -4.23
C ALA A 318 1.40 9.20 -4.40
N LEU A 319 0.30 9.01 -3.65
CA LEU A 319 -0.63 7.89 -3.90
C LEU A 319 -1.15 7.95 -5.35
N PHE A 320 -1.48 9.14 -5.83
CA PHE A 320 -1.91 9.35 -7.21
C PHE A 320 -0.77 9.10 -8.22
N MET A 321 0.39 9.73 -8.03
CA MET A 321 1.47 9.72 -9.01
C MET A 321 2.17 8.35 -9.15
N TYR A 322 2.17 7.53 -8.11
CA TYR A 322 2.93 6.28 -8.07
C TYR A 322 2.05 5.02 -8.03
N ASN A 323 0.74 5.16 -8.26
CA ASN A 323 -0.17 4.05 -8.49
C ASN A 323 -0.96 4.31 -9.77
N ASP A 324 -0.62 3.59 -10.84
CA ASP A 324 -1.19 3.77 -12.17
C ASP A 324 -2.72 3.58 -12.21
N ASN A 325 -3.27 2.81 -11.27
CA ASN A 325 -4.71 2.56 -11.14
C ASN A 325 -5.50 3.80 -10.65
N SER A 326 -4.82 4.78 -10.04
CA SER A 326 -5.45 5.96 -9.45
C SER A 326 -6.15 6.86 -10.47
N THR A 327 -5.60 6.94 -11.69
CA THR A 327 -6.17 7.80 -12.75
C THR A 327 -7.52 7.28 -13.21
N GLU A 328 -7.63 5.97 -13.44
CA GLU A 328 -8.90 5.35 -13.84
C GLU A 328 -9.95 5.52 -12.73
N LEU A 329 -9.56 5.35 -11.46
CA LEU A 329 -10.47 5.55 -10.35
C LEU A 329 -11.00 6.99 -10.26
N LEU A 330 -10.16 8.00 -10.50
CA LEU A 330 -10.62 9.40 -10.52
C LEU A 330 -11.67 9.65 -11.60
N HIS A 331 -11.46 9.12 -12.81
CA HIS A 331 -12.44 9.24 -13.89
C HIS A 331 -13.76 8.54 -13.53
N ARG A 332 -13.70 7.34 -12.94
CA ARG A 332 -14.88 6.60 -12.47
C ARG A 332 -15.63 7.36 -11.38
N LEU A 333 -14.91 8.00 -10.44
CA LEU A 333 -15.50 8.80 -9.37
C LEU A 333 -16.22 10.04 -9.93
N ASP A 334 -15.59 10.77 -10.85
CA ASP A 334 -16.19 11.94 -11.51
C ASP A 334 -17.44 11.54 -12.31
N TRP A 335 -17.34 10.46 -13.10
CA TRP A 335 -18.48 9.92 -13.83
C TRP A 335 -19.64 9.54 -12.89
N ALA A 336 -19.35 8.88 -11.76
CA ALA A 336 -20.36 8.47 -10.79
C ALA A 336 -21.06 9.67 -10.16
N LEU A 337 -20.31 10.71 -9.77
CA LEU A 337 -20.89 11.97 -9.28
C LEU A 337 -21.78 12.62 -10.34
N GLY A 338 -21.31 12.68 -11.58
CA GLY A 338 -22.08 13.20 -12.72
C GLY A 338 -23.36 12.38 -12.99
N ALA A 339 -23.31 11.07 -12.86
CA ALA A 339 -24.47 10.19 -13.04
C ALA A 339 -25.54 10.42 -11.97
N VAL A 340 -25.14 10.52 -10.70
CA VAL A 340 -26.06 10.86 -9.60
C VAL A 340 -26.67 12.25 -9.81
N LYS A 341 -25.86 13.23 -10.20
CA LYS A 341 -26.33 14.59 -10.53
C LYS A 341 -27.40 14.56 -11.63
N ARG A 342 -27.15 13.87 -12.75
CA ARG A 342 -28.12 13.76 -13.85
C ARG A 342 -29.45 13.18 -13.39
N ARG A 343 -29.44 12.08 -12.63
CA ARG A 343 -30.66 11.46 -12.09
C ARG A 343 -31.52 12.43 -11.27
N LEU A 344 -30.89 13.31 -10.48
CA LEU A 344 -31.61 14.33 -9.70
C LEU A 344 -32.28 15.38 -10.60
N PHE A 345 -31.57 15.87 -11.62
CA PHE A 345 -32.11 16.89 -12.54
C PHE A 345 -33.18 16.32 -13.47
N ASP A 346 -33.03 15.09 -13.94
CA ASP A 346 -34.05 14.42 -14.78
C ASP A 346 -35.36 14.23 -14.01
N GLY A 347 -35.27 13.83 -12.73
CA GLY A 347 -36.42 13.76 -11.83
C GLY A 347 -37.10 15.12 -11.64
N LEU A 348 -36.32 16.19 -11.44
CA LEU A 348 -36.84 17.55 -11.31
C LEU A 348 -37.55 18.01 -12.59
N HIS A 349 -36.96 17.79 -13.77
CA HIS A 349 -37.60 18.11 -15.04
C HIS A 349 -38.91 17.33 -15.25
N GLY A 350 -38.97 16.07 -14.83
CA GLY A 350 -40.20 15.28 -14.88
C GLY A 350 -41.32 15.86 -14.01
N VAL A 351 -41.00 16.30 -12.79
CA VAL A 351 -41.97 16.96 -11.89
C VAL A 351 -42.42 18.31 -12.44
N LEU A 352 -41.47 19.16 -12.85
CA LEU A 352 -41.77 20.48 -13.41
C LEU A 352 -42.61 20.38 -14.69
N ARG A 353 -42.32 19.41 -15.57
CA ARG A 353 -43.10 19.18 -16.80
C ARG A 353 -44.56 18.83 -16.48
N ARG A 354 -44.80 17.96 -15.50
CA ARG A 354 -46.17 17.61 -15.07
C ARG A 354 -46.89 18.80 -14.46
N GLN A 355 -46.21 19.60 -13.64
CA GLN A 355 -46.79 20.79 -12.99
C GLN A 355 -47.06 21.94 -13.97
N LEU A 356 -46.19 22.17 -14.95
CA LEU A 356 -46.29 23.28 -15.91
C LEU A 356 -47.25 22.99 -17.06
N PHE A 357 -47.31 21.74 -17.53
CA PHE A 357 -48.09 21.38 -18.72
C PHE A 357 -49.34 20.55 -18.42
N GLY A 358 -49.64 20.27 -17.14
CA GLY A 358 -50.90 19.65 -16.72
C GLY A 358 -51.23 18.36 -17.45
N VAL A 359 -50.21 17.56 -17.80
CA VAL A 359 -50.45 16.27 -18.46
C VAL A 359 -50.79 15.28 -17.36
N GLU A 360 -52.09 15.08 -17.12
CA GLU A 360 -52.59 13.80 -16.63
C GLU A 360 -52.17 12.76 -17.66
N ASP A 361 -51.44 11.73 -17.23
CA ASP A 361 -51.08 10.59 -18.07
C ASP A 361 -52.39 9.91 -18.50
N GLY A 362 -52.95 10.34 -19.63
CA GLY A 362 -54.00 9.63 -20.33
C GLY A 362 -53.45 8.28 -20.78
N GLU A 363 -54.11 7.20 -20.35
CA GLU A 363 -53.86 5.83 -20.80
C GLU A 363 -53.73 5.78 -22.33
N GLY A 364 -52.54 5.39 -22.79
CA GLY A 364 -52.23 4.95 -24.16
C GLY A 364 -51.40 3.66 -24.05
N PRO A 365 -51.56 2.71 -24.99
CA PRO A 365 -51.60 1.29 -24.68
C PRO A 365 -50.29 0.73 -24.12
N ALA A 366 -50.43 -0.13 -23.12
CA ALA A 366 -49.35 -0.82 -22.43
C ALA A 366 -48.48 -1.65 -23.38
N GLU A 367 -47.29 -1.16 -23.71
CA GLU A 367 -46.18 -2.04 -24.06
C GLU A 367 -45.57 -2.56 -22.76
N ARG A 368 -45.97 -3.80 -22.40
CA ARG A 368 -45.30 -4.62 -21.40
C ARG A 368 -43.83 -4.77 -21.77
N THR A 369 -42.95 -4.06 -21.08
CA THR A 369 -41.55 -4.47 -20.97
C THR A 369 -41.44 -5.30 -19.71
N GLU A 370 -41.44 -6.64 -19.86
CA GLU A 370 -41.19 -7.56 -18.77
C GLU A 370 -39.76 -7.36 -18.23
N LEU A 371 -39.68 -6.96 -16.96
CA LEU A 371 -38.46 -7.09 -16.17
C LEU A 371 -38.19 -8.58 -15.94
N LEU A 372 -37.12 -9.10 -16.53
CA LEU A 372 -36.53 -10.38 -16.20
C LEU A 372 -36.06 -10.38 -14.74
N ALA A 373 -36.85 -11.02 -13.89
CA ALA A 373 -36.44 -11.45 -12.56
C ALA A 373 -35.46 -12.63 -12.70
N VAL A 374 -34.26 -12.47 -12.16
CA VAL A 374 -33.28 -13.55 -12.02
C VAL A 374 -33.60 -14.31 -10.73
N VAL A 375 -33.95 -15.59 -10.84
CA VAL A 375 -33.88 -16.58 -9.74
C VAL A 375 -33.21 -17.85 -10.29
N PRO A 376 -32.29 -18.50 -9.56
CA PRO A 376 -31.42 -19.55 -10.10
C PRO A 376 -31.97 -20.97 -9.89
N GLY A 377 -31.63 -21.86 -10.81
CA GLY A 377 -31.42 -23.30 -10.55
C GLY A 377 -32.58 -24.24 -10.86
N GLY A 378 -32.32 -25.20 -11.76
CA GLY A 378 -33.16 -26.38 -11.99
C GLY A 378 -32.82 -27.04 -13.33
N GLY A 379 -32.19 -28.23 -13.28
CA GLY A 379 -31.69 -28.98 -14.44
C GLY A 379 -32.77 -29.54 -15.38
N PRO A 380 -32.36 -30.17 -16.50
CA PRO A 380 -33.27 -30.56 -17.57
C PRO A 380 -33.98 -31.89 -17.26
N PRO A 381 -35.21 -32.11 -17.74
CA PRO A 381 -35.78 -33.44 -17.83
C PRO A 381 -35.52 -34.07 -19.20
N ASP A 382 -35.31 -35.38 -19.15
CA ASP A 382 -35.19 -36.33 -20.25
C ASP A 382 -36.37 -36.30 -21.22
N THR A 383 -36.08 -36.52 -22.50
CA THR A 383 -36.98 -37.23 -23.43
C THR A 383 -36.15 -38.10 -24.38
N ASP A 384 -36.23 -39.41 -24.17
CA ASP A 384 -35.93 -40.44 -25.17
C ASP A 384 -36.97 -40.35 -26.31
N ASP A 385 -36.58 -40.45 -27.58
CA ASP A 385 -36.44 -41.75 -28.27
C ASP A 385 -36.44 -41.61 -29.83
N GLN A 386 -35.49 -42.32 -30.43
CA GLN A 386 -35.28 -42.84 -31.82
C GLN A 386 -35.33 -41.95 -33.08
N GLY A 387 -34.31 -42.20 -33.91
CA GLY A 387 -34.39 -42.09 -35.37
C GLY A 387 -33.02 -41.95 -36.01
N GLY A 388 -32.34 -43.07 -36.29
CA GLY A 388 -30.99 -43.11 -36.83
C GLY A 388 -30.86 -42.93 -38.35
N ASP A 389 -29.57 -42.92 -38.72
CA ASP A 389 -28.96 -43.20 -40.03
C ASP A 389 -29.05 -42.16 -41.16
N GLY A 390 -27.89 -41.89 -41.78
CA GLY A 390 -27.80 -41.15 -43.04
C GLY A 390 -26.50 -40.37 -43.22
N ARG A 391 -25.50 -41.02 -43.82
CA ARG A 391 -24.22 -40.45 -44.26
C ARG A 391 -24.36 -39.55 -45.51
N ASP A 392 -23.24 -38.85 -45.75
CA ASP A 392 -22.72 -38.37 -47.04
C ASP A 392 -23.14 -36.98 -47.52
N GLY A 393 -22.15 -36.10 -47.58
CA GLY A 393 -22.17 -34.83 -48.30
C GLY A 393 -20.76 -34.50 -48.79
N ASP A 394 -20.58 -34.64 -50.11
CA ASP A 394 -19.75 -33.88 -51.07
C ASP A 394 -18.25 -33.64 -50.75
N GLY A 395 -17.31 -33.84 -51.66
CA GLY A 395 -17.35 -33.70 -53.12
C GLY A 395 -16.22 -32.76 -53.54
N ASP A 396 -15.16 -33.36 -54.10
CA ASP A 396 -14.04 -32.89 -54.95
C ASP A 396 -13.71 -31.39 -55.13
N GLY A 397 -12.40 -31.10 -55.14
CA GLY A 397 -11.85 -29.84 -55.67
C GLY A 397 -10.34 -29.68 -55.50
N ASP A 398 -9.60 -30.28 -56.43
CA ASP A 398 -8.14 -30.35 -56.64
C ASP A 398 -7.44 -28.97 -56.84
N GLU A 399 -6.17 -28.81 -56.38
CA GLU A 399 -4.99 -28.50 -57.23
C GLU A 399 -3.72 -28.07 -56.45
N SER A 400 -2.64 -28.84 -56.69
CA SER A 400 -1.22 -28.48 -56.94
C SER A 400 -0.45 -27.50 -56.03
N GLY A 401 0.52 -28.01 -55.25
CA GLY A 401 1.98 -27.81 -55.51
C GLY A 401 2.58 -26.85 -54.47
N GLU A 402 3.80 -26.91 -53.93
CA GLU A 402 5.04 -27.62 -54.23
C GLU A 402 6.05 -27.28 -53.09
N GLN A 403 6.88 -28.25 -52.65
CA GLN A 403 8.25 -28.15 -52.05
C GLN A 403 8.53 -27.31 -50.76
N LYS A 404 8.95 -27.94 -49.64
CA LYS A 404 10.32 -28.34 -49.18
C LYS A 404 11.11 -27.25 -48.42
N ASN A 405 11.51 -27.60 -47.18
CA ASN A 405 12.73 -27.22 -46.40
C ASN A 405 13.00 -25.71 -46.19
N ASP A 406 13.43 -25.18 -45.03
CA ASP A 406 14.20 -25.63 -43.87
C ASP A 406 13.69 -24.94 -42.59
#